data_AF-A0A266ZWI9-F1
#
_entry.id   AF-A0A266ZWI9-F1
#
_cell.length_a   1.000
_cell.length_b   1.000
_cell.length_c   1.000
_cell.angle_alpha   90.00
_cell.angle_beta   90.00
_cell.angle_gamma   90.00
#
_symmetry.space_group_name_H-M   'P 1'
#
loop_
_entity.id
_entity.type
_entity.pdbx_description
1 polymer ?
#
loop_
_entity_poly.entity_id
_entity_poly.type
_entity_poly.pdbx_seq_one_letter_code
_entity_poly.pdbx_strand_id
1 'polypeptide(L)' 'MSKTPDDKLTDSTAPVLQKTGAVTSPVRTFRDKVYTSRTLILPNGATLPVAKGLVGAFGDDQFHYLSTHPDFEPLTE' A
#
# COMPACT_ATOMS: atom_id res chain seq x y z
N MET A 1 -8.13 6.38 -48.66
CA MET A 1 -9.35 6.01 -47.91
C MET A 1 -9.23 4.53 -47.59
N SER A 2 -9.05 3.99 -46.39
CA SER A 2 -9.15 4.50 -45.02
C SER A 2 -8.20 3.63 -44.18
N LYS A 3 -7.36 4.22 -43.33
CA LYS A 3 -6.67 3.51 -42.25
C LYS A 3 -7.21 4.04 -40.95
N THR A 4 -8.00 3.23 -40.26
CA THR A 4 -8.31 3.39 -38.84
C THR A 4 -7.16 2.76 -38.07
N PRO A 5 -6.48 3.46 -37.15
CA PRO A 5 -5.78 2.80 -36.08
C PRO A 5 -6.67 2.79 -34.84
N ASP A 6 -6.83 1.60 -34.30
CA ASP A 6 -7.51 1.27 -33.06
C ASP A 6 -7.12 2.21 -31.90
N ASP A 7 -8.14 2.74 -31.24
CA ASP A 7 -8.05 3.44 -29.97
C ASP A 7 -7.66 2.41 -28.89
N LYS A 8 -6.35 2.29 -28.63
CA LYS A 8 -5.86 1.54 -27.47
C LYS A 8 -6.14 2.39 -26.24
N LEU A 9 -7.33 2.17 -25.67
CA LEU A 9 -7.75 2.63 -24.36
C LEU A 9 -6.59 2.48 -23.35
N THR A 10 -6.11 3.64 -22.95
CA THR A 10 -5.41 4.00 -21.72
C THR A 10 -4.87 2.84 -20.88
N ASP A 11 -3.54 2.80 -20.86
CA ASP A 11 -2.70 2.17 -19.84
C ASP A 11 -3.35 2.35 -18.46
N SER A 12 -3.92 1.27 -17.94
CA SER A 12 -4.28 1.19 -16.54
C SER A 12 -2.96 1.26 -15.77
N THR A 13 -2.61 2.46 -15.34
CA THR A 13 -1.54 2.69 -14.37
C THR A 13 -1.94 1.99 -13.07
N ALA A 14 -1.67 0.68 -13.02
CA ALA A 14 -1.49 -0.02 -11.78
C ALA A 14 -0.32 0.69 -11.09
N PRO A 15 -0.47 1.18 -9.85
CA PRO A 15 0.67 1.72 -9.14
C PRO A 15 1.67 0.58 -8.97
N VAL A 16 2.78 0.66 -9.72
CA VAL A 16 3.95 -0.17 -9.51
C VAL A 16 4.28 -0.06 -8.03
N LEU A 17 4.23 -1.21 -7.33
CA LEU A 17 4.91 -1.36 -6.04
C LEU A 17 6.37 -1.04 -6.30
N GLN A 18 6.75 0.20 -6.04
CA GLN A 18 8.14 0.62 -6.01
C GLN A 18 8.77 -0.11 -4.82
N LYS A 19 9.38 -1.26 -5.11
CA LYS A 19 10.37 -1.90 -4.25
C LYS A 19 11.64 -1.04 -4.31
N THR A 20 11.63 0.11 -3.66
CA THR A 20 12.79 0.95 -3.49
C THR A 20 13.67 0.41 -2.36
N GLY A 21 14.87 -0.04 -2.72
CA GLY A 21 16.09 0.08 -1.92
C GLY A 21 16.18 -0.71 -0.62
N ALA A 22 17.11 -1.67 -0.59
CA ALA A 22 17.44 -2.46 0.58
C ALA A 22 17.82 -1.61 1.81
N VAL A 23 16.92 -1.58 2.79
CA VAL A 23 17.26 -1.44 4.20
C VAL A 23 16.64 -2.66 4.86
N THR A 24 17.46 -3.57 5.38
CA THR A 24 17.04 -4.84 5.99
C THR A 24 16.44 -4.64 7.38
N SER A 25 15.59 -3.62 7.53
CA SER A 25 14.75 -3.46 8.70
C SER A 25 13.64 -4.53 8.62
N PRO A 26 13.38 -5.30 9.68
CA PRO A 26 12.23 -6.19 9.68
C PRO A 26 10.97 -5.36 9.43
N VAL A 27 10.22 -5.71 8.38
CA VAL A 27 8.95 -5.04 8.06
C VAL A 27 7.96 -5.38 9.16
N ARG A 28 7.53 -4.37 9.92
CA ARG A 28 6.52 -4.54 10.95
C ARG A 28 5.16 -4.63 10.25
N THR A 29 4.50 -5.78 10.37
CA THR A 29 3.26 -6.05 9.66
C THR A 29 2.07 -5.90 10.60
N PHE A 30 0.96 -5.37 10.09
CA PHE A 30 -0.29 -5.21 10.82
C PHE A 30 -1.43 -5.88 10.07
N ARG A 31 -2.40 -6.42 10.81
CA ARG A 31 -3.68 -6.88 10.30
C ARG A 31 -4.69 -5.74 10.30
N ASP A 32 -5.34 -5.53 9.17
CA ASP A 32 -6.54 -4.71 9.06
C ASP A 32 -7.75 -5.56 9.49
N LYS A 33 -8.46 -5.11 10.53
CA LYS A 33 -9.62 -5.82 11.08
C LYS A 33 -10.92 -5.51 10.34
N VAL A 34 -10.95 -4.47 9.51
CA VAL A 34 -12.16 -3.96 8.87
C VAL A 34 -12.19 -4.31 7.38
N TYR A 35 -11.05 -4.20 6.69
CA TYR A 35 -10.96 -4.39 5.25
C TYR A 35 -9.88 -5.40 4.85
N THR A 36 -10.17 -6.20 3.82
CA THR A 36 -9.17 -7.11 3.21
C THR A 36 -8.34 -6.42 2.12
N SER A 37 -8.78 -5.26 1.63
CA SER A 37 -8.07 -4.43 0.65
C SER A 37 -8.50 -2.96 0.74
N ARG A 38 -7.54 -2.05 0.81
CA ARG A 38 -7.73 -0.58 0.72
C ARG A 38 -6.41 0.14 0.55
N THR A 39 -6.46 1.41 0.17
CA THR A 39 -5.30 2.31 0.23
C THR A 39 -5.49 3.28 1.39
N LEU A 40 -4.54 3.33 2.30
CA LEU A 40 -4.48 4.32 3.37
C LEU A 40 -3.78 5.57 2.84
N ILE A 41 -4.29 6.75 3.18
CA ILE A 41 -3.63 8.02 2.93
C ILE A 41 -3.15 8.54 4.28
N LEU A 42 -1.83 8.63 4.46
CA LEU A 42 -1.21 9.11 5.69
C LEU A 42 -1.29 10.64 5.78
N PRO A 43 -1.13 11.23 6.99
CA PRO A 43 -1.14 12.68 7.16
C PRO A 43 -0.10 13.45 6.33
N ASN A 44 1.02 12.81 6.00
CA ASN A 44 2.07 13.37 5.13
C ASN A 44 1.75 13.22 3.62
N GLY A 45 0.57 12.71 3.27
CA GLY A 45 0.14 12.47 1.89
C GLY A 45 0.66 11.16 1.28
N ALA A 46 1.55 10.43 1.96
CA ALA A 46 2.01 9.14 1.48
C ALA A 46 0.89 8.10 1.53
N THR A 47 0.97 7.09 0.67
CA THR A 47 -0.04 6.03 0.59
C THR A 47 0.49 4.69 1.06
N LEU A 48 -0.30 3.94 1.83
CA LEU A 48 0.01 2.55 2.20
C LEU A 48 -1.05 1.58 1.68
N PRO A 49 -0.68 0.58 0.87
CA PRO A 49 -1.62 -0.44 0.43
C PRO A 49 -1.86 -1.47 1.55
N VAL A 50 -3.12 -1.75 1.84
CA VAL A 50 -3.57 -2.94 2.54
C VAL A 50 -3.91 -4.00 1.49
N ALA A 51 -3.28 -5.16 1.56
CA ALA A 51 -3.55 -6.29 0.66
C ALA A 51 -3.70 -7.57 1.47
N LYS A 52 -4.74 -8.36 1.16
CA LYS A 52 -5.08 -9.59 1.90
C LYS A 52 -5.26 -9.34 3.41
N GLY A 53 -5.75 -8.16 3.76
CA GLY A 53 -5.93 -7.71 5.15
C GLY A 53 -4.64 -7.39 5.88
N LEU A 54 -3.52 -7.21 5.17
CA LEU A 54 -2.21 -6.93 5.74
C LEU A 54 -1.64 -5.62 5.20
N VAL A 55 -0.92 -4.90 6.06
CA VAL A 55 -0.16 -3.69 5.69
C VAL A 55 1.20 -3.71 6.38
N GLY A 56 2.23 -3.29 5.66
CA GLY A 56 3.59 -3.17 6.17
C GLY A 56 3.92 -1.73 6.57
N ALA A 57 4.58 -1.57 7.72
CA ALA A 57 5.24 -0.35 8.11
C ALA A 57 6.74 -0.43 7.79
N PHE A 58 7.20 0.42 6.87
CA PHE A 58 8.60 0.50 6.42
C PHE A 58 9.41 1.59 7.14
N GLY A 59 8.73 2.50 7.85
CA GLY A 59 9.34 3.57 8.63
C GLY A 59 8.59 3.84 9.93
N ASP A 60 9.14 4.70 10.77
CA ASP A 60 8.59 4.95 12.11
C ASP A 60 7.28 5.73 12.08
N ASP A 61 7.12 6.68 11.14
CA ASP A 61 5.85 7.40 10.95
C ASP A 61 4.69 6.45 10.60
N GLN A 62 4.97 5.47 9.72
CA GLN A 62 3.99 4.46 9.31
C GLN A 62 3.65 3.53 10.48
N PHE A 63 4.66 3.13 11.24
CA PHE A 63 4.48 2.30 12.42
C PHE A 63 3.66 3.01 13.49
N HIS A 64 3.96 4.28 13.77
CA HIS A 64 3.22 5.10 14.74
C HIS A 64 1.76 5.27 14.32
N TYR A 65 1.52 5.58 13.04
CA TYR A 65 0.17 5.67 12.49
C TYR A 65 -0.61 4.35 12.68
N LEU A 66 -0.04 3.22 12.27
CA LEU A 66 -0.72 1.93 12.35
C LEU A 66 -0.91 1.46 13.81
N SER A 67 0.04 1.72 14.70
CA SER A 67 -0.02 1.32 16.11
C SER A 67 -1.06 2.09 16.92
N THR A 68 -1.40 3.30 16.51
CA THR A 68 -2.40 4.15 17.20
C THR A 68 -3.80 4.01 16.61
N HIS A 69 -3.93 3.37 15.46
CA HIS A 69 -5.18 3.27 14.73
C HIS A 69 -5.98 2.04 15.19
N PRO A 70 -7.23 2.20 15.65
CA PRO A 70 -8.00 1.13 16.30
C PRO A 70 -8.33 -0.05 15.38
N ASP A 71 -8.38 0.18 14.07
CA ASP A 71 -8.64 -0.86 13.06
C ASP A 71 -7.47 -1.82 12.82
N PHE A 72 -6.25 -1.49 13.27
CA PHE A 72 -5.07 -2.29 13.01
C PHE A 72 -4.57 -3.01 14.26
N GLU A 73 -4.01 -4.19 14.05
CA GLU A 73 -3.41 -5.01 15.09
C GLU A 73 -2.01 -5.46 14.64
N PRO A 74 -0.96 -5.28 15.45
CA PRO A 74 0.38 -5.71 15.08
C PRO A 74 0.44 -7.24 15.01
N LEU A 75 1.04 -7.75 13.93
CA LEU A 75 1.38 -9.16 13.83
C LEU A 75 2.79 -9.32 14.41
N THR A 76 2.88 -9.71 15.67
CA THR A 76 4.10 -10.29 16.23
C THR A 76 4.30 -11.68 15.63
N GLU A 77 5.44 -11.92 15.00
CA GLU A 77 5.87 -13.28 14.65
C GLU A 77 6.14 -14.12 15.89
#